data_AF-A0A3M2B1F1-F1
#
_entry.id   AF-A0A3M2B1F1-F1
#
_cell.length_a   1.000
_cell.length_b   1.000
_cell.length_c   1.000
_cell.angle_alpha   90.00
_cell.angle_beta   90.00
_cell.angle_gamma   90.00
#
_symmetry.space_group_name_H-M   'P 1'
#
loop_
_entity.id
_entity.type
_entity.pdbx_description
1 polymer ?
#
loop_
_entity_poly.entity_id
_entity_poly.type
_entity_poly.pdbx_seq_one_letter_code
_entity_poly.pdbx_strand_id
1 'polypeptide(L)'
;AVCRQVERDWSGWIKVELHDKVLVLARDLIQRHALRGFDAIHLASALSLQAGLGEEITFVAADERLLQVAQAEQLRALNPERRG
;
A
#
# COMPACT_ATOMS: atom_id res chain seq x y z
N ALA A 1 -19.47 -12.23 6.22
CA ALA A 1 -19.87 -12.04 4.81
C ALA A 1 -18.68 -11.54 3.98
N VAL A 2 -17.94 -10.52 4.44
CA VAL A 2 -16.69 -10.05 3.80
C VAL A 2 -15.43 -10.77 4.31
N CYS A 3 -15.25 -10.96 5.62
CA CYS A 3 -14.04 -11.63 6.17
C CYS A 3 -13.84 -13.04 5.59
N ARG A 4 -14.92 -13.81 5.42
CA ARG A 4 -14.87 -15.14 4.76
C ARG A 4 -14.47 -15.10 3.29
N GLN A 5 -14.71 -13.99 2.59
CA GLN A 5 -14.24 -13.83 1.21
C GLN A 5 -12.73 -13.56 1.22
N VAL A 6 -12.30 -12.61 2.06
CA VAL A 6 -10.88 -12.30 2.26
C VAL A 6 -10.09 -13.53 2.67
N GLU A 7 -10.58 -14.33 3.64
CA GLU A 7 -9.93 -15.56 4.08
C GLU A 7 -9.78 -16.62 2.97
N ARG A 8 -10.77 -16.72 2.07
CA ARG A 8 -10.69 -17.61 0.91
C ARG A 8 -9.60 -17.16 -0.06
N ASP A 9 -9.59 -15.87 -0.36
CA ASP A 9 -8.66 -15.28 -1.32
C ASP A 9 -7.24 -15.17 -0.75
N TRP A 10 -7.10 -15.12 0.58
CA TRP A 10 -5.85 -14.95 1.31
C TRP A 10 -4.75 -15.93 0.89
N SER A 11 -5.13 -17.19 0.62
CA SER A 11 -4.19 -18.24 0.21
C SER A 11 -3.56 -18.00 -1.17
N GLY A 12 -4.25 -17.26 -2.05
CA GLY A 12 -3.79 -16.94 -3.40
C GLY A 12 -3.02 -15.63 -3.49
N TRP A 13 -2.88 -14.88 -2.39
CA TRP A 13 -2.20 -13.59 -2.39
C TRP A 13 -0.73 -13.73 -1.99
N ILE A 14 0.11 -12.96 -2.68
CA ILE A 14 1.48 -12.72 -2.23
C ILE A 14 1.39 -11.80 -1.01
N LYS A 15 2.03 -12.22 0.08
CA LYS A 15 2.11 -11.45 1.32
C LYS A 15 3.47 -10.76 1.39
N VAL A 16 3.44 -9.45 1.60
CA VAL A 16 4.65 -8.68 1.87
C VAL A 16 4.90 -8.71 3.37
N GLU A 17 5.95 -9.42 3.78
CA GLU A 17 6.36 -9.50 5.18
C GLU A 17 6.89 -8.16 5.69
N LEU A 18 6.59 -7.85 6.95
CA LEU A 18 7.11 -6.64 7.58
C LEU A 18 8.55 -6.87 8.01
N HIS A 19 9.48 -6.23 7.31
CA HIS A 19 10.88 -6.15 7.68
C HIS A 19 11.24 -4.75 8.18
N ASP A 20 12.35 -4.63 8.91
CA ASP A 20 12.80 -3.35 9.49
C ASP A 20 12.87 -2.22 8.46
N LYS A 21 13.28 -2.50 7.21
CA LYS A 21 13.29 -1.47 6.15
C LYS A 21 11.89 -0.93 5.82
N VAL A 22 10.82 -1.74 5.87
CA VAL A 22 9.44 -1.27 5.70
C VAL A 22 9.07 -0.37 6.87
N LEU A 23 9.40 -0.77 8.11
CA LEU A 23 9.05 0.00 9.30
C LEU A 23 9.77 1.35 9.35
N VAL A 24 11.04 1.40 8.95
CA VAL A 24 11.80 2.65 8.80
C VAL A 24 11.13 3.55 7.75
N LEU A 25 10.83 3.03 6.57
CA LEU A 25 10.16 3.81 5.52
C LEU A 25 8.76 4.28 5.95
N ALA A 26 8.01 3.44 6.65
CA ALA A 26 6.68 3.80 7.16
C ALA A 26 6.78 4.95 8.16
N ARG A 27 7.74 4.93 9.08
CA ARG A 27 7.99 6.06 10.00
C ARG A 27 8.29 7.34 9.23
N ASP A 28 9.14 7.27 8.21
CA ASP A 28 9.52 8.44 7.43
C ASP A 28 8.30 8.98 6.63
N LEU A 29 7.43 8.11 6.11
CA LEU A 29 6.17 8.49 5.46
C LEU A 29 5.17 9.14 6.43
N ILE A 30 5.09 8.65 7.68
CA ILE A 30 4.27 9.28 8.73
C ILE A 30 4.73 10.71 8.96
N GLN A 31 6.04 10.93 9.05
CA GLN A 31 6.59 12.27 9.28
C GLN A 31 6.35 13.21 8.10
N ARG A 32 6.50 12.73 6.86
CA ARG A 32 6.37 13.57 5.66
C ARG A 32 4.92 13.88 5.27
N HIS A 33 3.99 12.94 5.51
CA HIS A 33 2.63 12.99 4.98
C HIS A 33 1.52 12.87 6.02
N ALA A 34 1.87 12.79 7.31
CA ALA A 34 0.93 12.62 8.42
C ALA A 34 -0.03 11.43 8.20
N LEU A 35 0.49 10.31 7.69
CA LEU A 35 -0.28 9.08 7.49
C LEU A 35 -0.60 8.40 8.83
N ARG A 36 -1.71 7.66 8.88
CA ARG A 36 -1.96 6.71 9.98
C ARG A 36 -0.99 5.54 9.86
N GLY A 37 -0.69 4.89 10.99
CA GLY A 37 0.30 3.80 11.04
C GLY A 37 0.09 2.71 9.99
N PHE A 38 -1.13 2.18 9.87
CA PHE A 38 -1.41 1.14 8.88
C PHE A 38 -1.35 1.65 7.43
N ASP A 39 -1.82 2.87 7.17
CA ASP A 39 -1.71 3.49 5.83
C ASP A 39 -0.24 3.61 5.41
N ALA A 40 0.62 4.07 6.34
CA ALA A 40 2.05 4.20 6.10
C ALA A 40 2.75 2.84 5.91
N ILE A 41 2.37 1.82 6.68
CA ILE A 41 2.89 0.46 6.53
C ILE A 41 2.52 -0.10 5.15
N HIS A 42 1.25 0.00 4.74
CA HIS A 42 0.83 -0.48 3.43
C HIS A 42 1.53 0.25 2.28
N LEU A 43 1.67 1.58 2.38
CA LEU A 43 2.40 2.36 1.38
C LEU A 43 3.89 2.02 1.35
N ALA A 44 4.55 1.89 2.51
CA ALA A 44 5.95 1.49 2.60
C ALA A 44 6.21 0.09 2.03
N SER A 45 5.30 -0.85 2.28
CA SER A 45 5.36 -2.20 1.71
C SER A 45 5.26 -2.17 0.19
N ALA A 46 4.34 -1.37 -0.36
CA ALA A 46 4.18 -1.22 -1.81
C ALA A 46 5.43 -0.61 -2.46
N LEU A 47 5.97 0.48 -1.90
CA LEU A 47 7.21 1.10 -2.39
C LEU A 47 8.40 0.14 -2.32
N SER A 48 8.52 -0.62 -1.23
CA SER A 48 9.58 -1.63 -1.06
C SER A 48 9.45 -2.76 -2.08
N LEU A 49 8.22 -3.20 -2.36
CA LEU A 49 7.93 -4.22 -3.36
C LEU A 49 8.27 -3.73 -4.78
N GLN A 50 7.82 -2.54 -5.17
CA GLN A 50 8.16 -1.94 -6.47
C GLN A 50 9.67 -1.81 -6.65
N ALA A 51 10.38 -1.31 -5.63
CA ALA A 51 11.84 -1.20 -5.67
C ALA A 51 12.54 -2.57 -5.79
N GLY A 52 12.02 -3.60 -5.12
CA GLY A 52 12.56 -4.95 -5.16
C GLY A 52 12.29 -5.68 -6.48
N LEU A 53 11.12 -5.46 -7.09
CA LEU A 53 10.76 -6.05 -8.38
C LEU A 53 11.41 -5.33 -9.56
N GLY A 54 11.65 -4.02 -9.44
CA GLY A 54 12.09 -3.19 -10.56
C GLY A 54 11.00 -2.95 -11.61
N GLU A 55 9.74 -3.19 -11.24
CA GLU A 55 8.56 -3.06 -12.11
C GLU A 55 7.51 -2.17 -11.45
N GLU A 56 6.75 -1.42 -12.26
CA GLU A 56 5.66 -0.59 -11.76
C GLU A 56 4.54 -1.47 -11.17
N ILE A 57 4.08 -1.11 -9.96
CA ILE A 57 2.91 -1.74 -9.34
C ILE A 57 1.78 -0.72 -9.18
N THR A 58 0.54 -1.22 -9.11
CA THR A 58 -0.62 -0.38 -8.80
C THR A 58 -1.00 -0.50 -7.33
N PHE A 59 -0.97 0.63 -6.62
CA PHE A 59 -1.49 0.76 -5.27
C PHE A 59 -3.00 0.99 -5.30
N VAL A 60 -3.78 0.07 -4.71
CA VAL A 60 -5.24 0.12 -4.72
C VAL A 60 -5.75 0.43 -3.31
N ALA A 61 -6.55 1.48 -3.18
CA ALA A 61 -7.18 1.87 -1.91
C ALA A 61 -8.46 2.68 -2.18
N ALA A 62 -9.43 2.65 -1.26
CA ALA A 62 -10.62 3.51 -1.32
C ALA A 62 -10.39 4.90 -0.66
N ASP A 63 -9.28 5.08 0.05
CA ASP A 63 -8.93 6.35 0.70
C ASP A 63 -8.20 7.27 -0.30
N GLU A 64 -8.91 8.30 -0.77
CA GLU A 64 -8.41 9.29 -1.73
C GLU A 64 -7.14 10.01 -1.27
N ARG A 65 -7.05 10.34 0.02
CA ARG A 65 -5.86 11.02 0.55
C ARG A 65 -4.66 10.08 0.52
N LEU A 66 -4.85 8.80 0.85
CA LEU A 66 -3.79 7.82 0.75
C LEU A 66 -3.34 7.60 -0.71
N LEU A 67 -4.28 7.56 -1.66
CA LEU A 67 -3.95 7.45 -3.09
C LEU A 67 -3.14 8.65 -3.59
N GLN A 68 -3.48 9.87 -3.18
CA GLN A 68 -2.72 11.07 -3.52
C GLN A 68 -1.29 11.01 -2.98
N VAL A 69 -1.12 10.53 -1.74
CA VAL A 69 0.23 10.33 -1.17
C VAL A 69 0.98 9.22 -1.92
N ALA A 70 0.32 8.11 -2.29
CA ALA A 70 0.94 7.07 -3.10
C ALA A 70 1.45 7.60 -4.45
N GLN A 71 0.65 8.45 -5.12
CA GLN A 71 1.07 9.12 -6.36
C GLN A 71 2.24 10.08 -6.14
N ALA A 72 2.25 10.85 -5.05
CA ALA A 72 3.37 11.72 -4.70
C ALA A 72 4.67 10.90 -4.50
N GLU A 73 4.56 9.69 -3.96
CA GLU A 73 5.65 8.72 -3.80
C GLU A 73 5.94 7.89 -5.07
N GLN A 74 5.44 8.30 -6.24
CA GLN A 74 5.71 7.67 -7.54
C GLN A 74 5.15 6.24 -7.70
N LEU A 75 4.05 5.93 -7.00
CA LEU A 75 3.24 4.74 -7.31
C LEU A 75 2.08 5.11 -8.23
N ARG A 76 1.77 4.21 -9.15
CA ARG A 76 0.46 4.21 -9.79
C ARG A 76 -0.61 3.93 -8.73
N ALA A 77 -1.72 4.66 -8.77
CA ALA A 77 -2.78 4.55 -7.77
C ALA A 77 -4.15 4.36 -8.44
N LEU A 78 -5.00 3.52 -7.83
CA LEU A 78 -6.34 3.22 -8.30
C LEU A 78 -7.34 3.24 -7.14
N ASN A 79 -8.40 4.04 -7.27
CA ASN A 79 -9.58 3.90 -6.41
C ASN A 79 -10.55 2.87 -7.03
N PRO A 80 -10.79 1.71 -6.40
CA PRO A 80 -11.71 0.70 -6.94
C PRO A 80 -13.18 1.14 -6.88
N GLU A 81 -13.51 2.19 -6.13
CA GLU A 81 -14.87 2.71 -5.98
C GLU A 81 -15.22 3.77 -7.02
N ARG A 82 -14.21 4.40 -7.65
CA ARG A 82 -14.45 5.34 -8.74
C ARG A 82 -14.91 4.57 -9.98
N ARG A 83 -16.19 4.68 -10.30
CA ARG A 83 -16.72 4.29 -11.60
C ARG A 83 -16.39 5.39 -12.61
N GLY A 84 -15.78 4.99 -13.73
CA GLY A 84 -15.64 5.85 -14.91
C GLY A 84 -16.98 6.08 -15.60
#